data_AF-A0A383BFS1-F1
#
_entry.id   AF-A0A383BFS1-F1
#
_cell.length_a   1.000
_cell.length_b   1.000
_cell.length_c   1.000
_cell.angle_alpha   90.00
_cell.angle_beta   90.00
_cell.angle_gamma   90.00
#
_symmetry.space_group_name_H-M   'P 1'
#
loop_
_entity.id
_entity.type
_entity.pdbx_description
1 polymer ?
#
loop_
_entity_poly.entity_id
_entity_poly.type
_entity_poly.pdbx_seq_one_letter_code
_entity_poly.pdbx_strand_id
1 'polypeptide(L)'
;GNDLLPEVLLGRMSLRSSSEISTVVYKILNYEKATYLDNYINYYGKAAMAGDPSSSGNSCAITKEVIKETLEAHGFADVDIMTSGSSWSTWMQNELSDGVLFFNYRGYLGMSGFSASNVDNASSGWKLPFATILTCGTGSFAEDQTAMTEKFFRAGSVTNPKGGVAAIGTATWNTHTLFNNIVDMGIYDGLLADNVETAGAALVSGKFALYNTYPGDPYEWISAFTQWNNLMGDGATHIWTNTPEV
;
A
#
# COMPACT_ATOMS: atom_id res chain seq x y z
N GLY A 1 -9.11 25.21 0.39
CA GLY A 1 -9.46 26.51 1.01
C GLY A 1 -9.80 26.33 2.48
N ASN A 2 -11.09 26.23 2.82
CA ASN A 2 -11.59 25.76 4.13
C ASN A 2 -12.27 24.40 3.93
N ASP A 3 -11.53 23.45 3.39
CA ASP A 3 -12.01 22.13 3.02
C ASP A 3 -10.99 21.05 3.41
N LEU A 4 -11.32 19.79 3.12
CA LEU A 4 -10.49 18.63 3.43
C LEU A 4 -9.51 18.27 2.30
N LEU A 5 -9.49 19.05 1.21
CA LEU A 5 -8.69 18.73 0.04
C LEU A 5 -7.25 19.23 0.25
N PRO A 6 -6.26 18.34 0.21
CA PRO A 6 -4.88 18.75 0.45
C PRO A 6 -4.34 19.55 -0.74
N GLU A 7 -3.81 20.75 -0.48
CA GLU A 7 -3.08 21.52 -1.51
C GLU A 7 -1.66 20.99 -1.78
N VAL A 8 -1.15 20.09 -0.93
CA VAL A 8 0.20 19.51 -1.05
C VAL A 8 0.14 18.00 -0.81
N LEU A 9 0.85 17.25 -1.65
CA LEU A 9 1.04 15.82 -1.48
C LEU A 9 2.11 15.57 -0.41
N LEU A 10 1.77 14.84 0.65
CA LEU A 10 2.66 14.60 1.78
C LEU A 10 3.02 13.11 1.91
N GLY A 11 4.31 12.86 2.14
CA GLY A 11 4.85 11.58 2.57
C GLY A 11 5.74 11.76 3.79
N ARG A 12 5.85 10.72 4.63
CA ARG A 12 6.77 10.70 5.78
C ARG A 12 7.85 9.66 5.54
N MET A 13 9.10 10.11 5.38
CA MET A 13 10.26 9.22 5.50
C MET A 13 10.59 8.98 6.97
N SER A 14 9.84 8.10 7.61
CA SER A 14 10.04 7.80 9.04
C SER A 14 11.27 6.91 9.21
N LEU A 15 12.39 7.43 9.70
CA LEU A 15 13.69 6.73 9.75
C LEU A 15 14.40 7.02 11.08
N ARG A 16 15.23 6.08 11.54
CA ARG A 16 15.88 6.09 12.85
C ARG A 16 17.41 5.97 12.79
N SER A 17 17.98 5.70 11.62
CA SER A 17 19.42 5.55 11.45
C SER A 17 19.89 5.94 10.05
N SER A 18 21.19 6.20 9.90
CA SER A 18 21.81 6.47 8.59
C SER A 18 21.80 5.28 7.64
N SER A 19 21.82 4.05 8.17
CA SER A 19 21.68 2.83 7.39
C SER A 19 20.26 2.70 6.82
N GLU A 20 19.23 3.05 7.58
CA GLU A 20 17.85 3.12 7.09
C GLU A 20 17.70 4.18 6.00
N ILE A 21 18.27 5.38 6.17
CA ILE A 21 18.30 6.43 5.12
C ILE A 21 18.89 5.88 3.83
N SER A 22 20.06 5.27 3.92
CA SER A 22 20.73 4.69 2.75
C SER A 22 19.82 3.63 2.10
N THR A 23 19.25 2.74 2.89
CA THR A 23 18.39 1.67 2.39
C THR A 23 17.20 2.23 1.63
N VAL A 24 16.43 3.15 2.21
CA VAL A 24 15.22 3.67 1.57
C VAL A 24 15.52 4.52 0.34
N VAL A 25 16.60 5.32 0.37
CA VAL A 25 17.02 6.12 -0.79
C VAL A 25 17.38 5.20 -1.96
N TYR A 26 18.14 4.13 -1.73
CA TYR A 26 18.46 3.18 -2.79
C TYR A 26 17.21 2.40 -3.28
N LYS A 27 16.26 2.09 -2.40
CA LYS A 27 14.98 1.47 -2.80
C LYS A 27 14.20 2.36 -3.76
N ILE A 28 14.01 3.63 -3.41
CA ILE A 28 13.31 4.61 -4.25
C ILE A 28 14.05 4.82 -5.57
N LEU A 29 15.36 5.11 -5.53
CA LEU A 29 16.15 5.37 -6.73
C LEU A 29 16.17 4.19 -7.71
N ASN A 30 16.32 2.96 -7.21
CA ASN A 30 16.35 1.78 -8.08
C ASN A 30 14.97 1.45 -8.67
N TYR A 31 13.91 1.72 -7.92
CA TYR A 31 12.54 1.52 -8.38
C TYR A 31 12.16 2.55 -9.44
N GLU A 32 12.36 3.84 -9.16
CA GLU A 32 11.99 4.93 -10.09
C GLU A 32 12.82 4.92 -11.37
N LYS A 33 14.10 4.53 -11.30
CA LYS A 33 14.94 4.39 -12.50
C LYS A 33 14.70 3.09 -13.26
N ALA A 34 13.87 2.20 -12.73
CA ALA A 34 13.71 0.84 -13.24
C ALA A 34 15.07 0.14 -13.46
N THR A 35 16.03 0.31 -12.54
CA THR A 35 17.44 -0.11 -12.69
C THR A 35 17.59 -1.58 -13.09
N TYR A 36 16.65 -2.42 -12.70
CA TYR A 36 16.67 -3.87 -12.92
C TYR A 36 15.59 -4.36 -13.88
N LEU A 37 15.04 -3.49 -14.73
CA LEU A 37 13.98 -3.80 -15.70
C LEU A 37 14.29 -5.07 -16.49
N ASP A 38 15.49 -5.16 -17.07
CA ASP A 38 15.93 -6.31 -17.89
C ASP A 38 15.96 -7.64 -17.12
N ASN A 39 16.12 -7.58 -15.79
CA ASN A 39 16.15 -8.76 -14.94
C ASN A 39 14.76 -9.14 -14.42
N TYR A 40 13.80 -8.20 -14.40
CA TYR A 40 12.50 -8.32 -13.74
C TYR A 40 11.34 -7.96 -14.66
N ILE A 41 11.35 -8.40 -15.91
CA ILE A 41 10.32 -8.02 -16.89
C ILE A 41 8.88 -8.30 -16.44
N ASN A 42 8.64 -9.41 -15.71
CA ASN A 42 7.30 -9.78 -15.24
C ASN A 42 6.87 -9.06 -13.95
N TYR A 43 7.77 -8.36 -13.27
CA TYR A 43 7.50 -7.74 -11.97
C TYR A 43 6.45 -6.61 -12.06
N TYR A 44 6.48 -5.83 -13.13
CA TYR A 44 5.61 -4.67 -13.31
C TYR A 44 4.16 -5.02 -13.65
N GLY A 45 3.87 -6.27 -14.00
CA GLY A 45 2.52 -6.78 -14.23
C GLY A 45 1.97 -7.63 -13.09
N LYS A 46 2.66 -7.67 -11.93
CA LYS A 46 2.36 -8.54 -10.79
C LYS A 46 1.76 -7.77 -9.61
N ALA A 47 0.72 -8.29 -8.99
CA ALA A 47 0.09 -7.70 -7.81
C ALA A 47 -0.50 -8.76 -6.87
N ALA A 48 -0.48 -8.50 -5.57
CA ALA A 48 -1.06 -9.36 -4.53
C ALA A 48 -2.15 -8.65 -3.72
N MET A 49 -3.33 -9.23 -3.70
CA MET A 49 -4.57 -8.67 -3.13
C MET A 49 -5.15 -9.58 -2.04
N ALA A 50 -4.97 -9.24 -0.77
CA ALA A 50 -5.53 -9.98 0.37
C ALA A 50 -6.75 -9.26 0.96
N GLY A 51 -7.93 -9.87 0.86
CA GLY A 51 -9.20 -9.35 1.37
C GLY A 51 -9.84 -10.33 2.35
N ASP A 52 -9.45 -10.28 3.62
CA ASP A 52 -9.94 -11.22 4.65
C ASP A 52 -11.34 -10.81 5.16
N PRO A 53 -12.39 -11.60 4.86
CA PRO A 53 -13.76 -11.27 5.26
C PRO A 53 -14.10 -11.70 6.69
N SER A 54 -13.23 -12.46 7.38
CA SER A 54 -13.55 -13.22 8.60
C SER A 54 -14.13 -12.36 9.73
N SER A 55 -13.54 -11.19 9.98
CA SER A 55 -13.97 -10.27 11.04
C SER A 55 -14.47 -8.93 10.50
N SER A 56 -13.97 -8.50 9.35
CA SER A 56 -14.31 -7.20 8.74
C SER A 56 -15.46 -7.29 7.72
N GLY A 57 -15.99 -8.49 7.48
CA GLY A 57 -17.14 -8.75 6.61
C GLY A 57 -16.77 -8.93 5.13
N ASN A 58 -17.72 -9.50 4.37
CA ASN A 58 -17.50 -9.89 2.96
C ASN A 58 -17.09 -8.74 2.03
N SER A 59 -17.36 -7.50 2.43
CA SER A 59 -16.95 -6.32 1.66
C SER A 59 -15.43 -6.21 1.49
N CYS A 60 -14.61 -6.80 2.37
CA CYS A 60 -13.15 -6.87 2.18
C CYS A 60 -12.76 -7.73 0.97
N ALA A 61 -13.43 -8.87 0.79
CA ALA A 61 -13.24 -9.71 -0.39
C ALA A 61 -13.70 -8.99 -1.67
N ILE A 62 -14.91 -8.41 -1.66
CA ILE A 62 -15.46 -7.66 -2.80
C ILE A 62 -14.52 -6.51 -3.21
N THR A 63 -13.98 -5.78 -2.23
CA THR A 63 -13.03 -4.69 -2.49
C THR A 63 -11.80 -5.18 -3.27
N LYS A 64 -11.27 -6.37 -2.94
CA LYS A 64 -10.12 -6.94 -3.66
C LYS A 64 -10.48 -7.45 -5.05
N GLU A 65 -11.67 -8.04 -5.23
CA GLU A 65 -12.13 -8.43 -6.56
C GLU A 65 -12.25 -7.22 -7.48
N VAL A 66 -12.80 -6.09 -6.98
CA VAL A 66 -12.88 -4.83 -7.75
C VAL A 66 -11.48 -4.32 -8.12
N ILE A 67 -10.56 -4.25 -7.15
CA ILE A 67 -9.18 -3.79 -7.42
C ILE A 67 -8.49 -4.71 -8.44
N LYS A 68 -8.70 -6.02 -8.34
CA LYS A 68 -8.17 -6.99 -9.28
C LYS A 68 -8.71 -6.76 -10.69
N GLU A 69 -10.02 -6.64 -10.86
CA GLU A 69 -10.65 -6.35 -12.15
C GLU A 69 -10.11 -5.05 -12.75
N THR A 70 -9.92 -4.01 -11.93
CA THR A 70 -9.32 -2.74 -12.38
C THR A 70 -7.88 -2.94 -12.85
N LEU A 71 -7.04 -3.67 -12.10
CA LEU A 71 -5.66 -3.95 -12.50
C LEU A 71 -5.58 -4.73 -13.81
N GLU A 72 -6.37 -5.80 -13.95
CA GLU A 72 -6.42 -6.62 -15.16
C GLU A 72 -6.91 -5.80 -16.37
N ALA A 73 -7.90 -4.93 -16.17
CA ALA A 73 -8.38 -4.00 -17.21
C ALA A 73 -7.31 -3.00 -17.68
N HIS A 74 -6.31 -2.72 -16.84
CA HIS A 74 -5.18 -1.83 -17.14
C HIS A 74 -3.88 -2.58 -17.47
N GLY A 75 -3.96 -3.88 -17.79
CA GLY A 75 -2.86 -4.64 -18.37
C GLY A 75 -1.97 -5.41 -17.39
N PHE A 76 -2.34 -5.49 -16.10
CA PHE A 76 -1.67 -6.41 -15.18
C PHE A 76 -2.00 -7.85 -15.56
N ALA A 77 -0.96 -8.64 -15.85
CA ALA A 77 -1.11 -10.00 -16.32
C ALA A 77 -1.21 -11.04 -15.19
N ASP A 78 -0.81 -10.67 -13.97
CA ASP A 78 -0.68 -11.60 -12.86
C ASP A 78 -1.13 -10.94 -11.54
N VAL A 79 -2.44 -11.00 -11.28
CA VAL A 79 -3.06 -10.45 -10.07
C VAL A 79 -3.54 -11.59 -9.17
N ASP A 80 -2.68 -11.95 -8.22
CA ASP A 80 -2.93 -12.96 -7.21
C ASP A 80 -3.86 -12.40 -6.13
N ILE A 81 -4.89 -13.17 -5.78
CA ILE A 81 -5.92 -12.73 -4.84
C ILE A 81 -6.24 -13.81 -3.82
N MET A 82 -6.36 -13.39 -2.55
CA MET A 82 -6.82 -14.23 -1.45
C MET A 82 -8.04 -13.57 -0.80
N THR A 83 -9.22 -14.15 -1.01
CA THR A 83 -10.51 -13.68 -0.44
C THR A 83 -11.16 -14.70 0.49
N SER A 84 -10.58 -15.89 0.59
CA SER A 84 -11.07 -16.97 1.45
C SER A 84 -9.94 -17.96 1.78
N GLY A 85 -10.24 -18.92 2.65
CA GLY A 85 -9.31 -19.98 3.04
C GLY A 85 -8.51 -19.66 4.29
N SER A 86 -7.35 -20.29 4.41
CA SER A 86 -6.46 -20.24 5.57
C SER A 86 -5.02 -19.98 5.14
N SER A 87 -4.11 -19.78 6.10
CA SER A 87 -2.68 -19.55 5.84
C SER A 87 -2.37 -18.19 5.18
N TRP A 88 -3.20 -17.19 5.47
CA TRP A 88 -3.09 -15.81 4.99
C TRP A 88 -1.70 -15.21 5.13
N SER A 89 -1.07 -15.35 6.30
CA SER A 89 0.26 -14.81 6.57
C SER A 89 1.35 -15.46 5.71
N THR A 90 1.27 -16.79 5.53
CA THR A 90 2.18 -17.53 4.65
C THR A 90 1.98 -17.13 3.20
N TRP A 91 0.73 -17.03 2.74
CA TRP A 91 0.41 -16.60 1.38
C TRP A 91 0.97 -15.20 1.11
N MET A 92 0.65 -14.22 1.96
CA MET A 92 1.18 -12.85 1.82
C MET A 92 2.72 -12.79 1.83
N GLN A 93 3.39 -13.62 2.65
CA GLN A 93 4.86 -13.69 2.65
C GLN A 93 5.41 -14.27 1.35
N ASN A 94 4.76 -15.28 0.78
CA ASN A 94 5.16 -15.89 -0.48
C ASN A 94 5.01 -14.89 -1.61
N GLU A 95 3.87 -14.20 -1.72
CA GLU A 95 3.66 -13.13 -2.71
C GLU A 95 4.72 -12.03 -2.60
N LEU A 96 5.01 -11.60 -1.37
CA LEU A 96 6.05 -10.60 -1.13
C LEU A 96 7.45 -11.11 -1.52
N SER A 97 7.72 -12.40 -1.40
CA SER A 97 9.00 -13.03 -1.80
C SER A 97 9.10 -13.22 -3.31
N ASP A 98 7.99 -13.56 -3.95
CA ASP A 98 7.90 -13.72 -5.41
C ASP A 98 8.07 -12.36 -6.12
N GLY A 99 7.75 -11.27 -5.42
CA GLY A 99 8.00 -9.91 -5.85
C GLY A 99 6.86 -9.39 -6.71
N VAL A 100 6.04 -8.55 -6.09
CA VAL A 100 4.84 -7.93 -6.68
C VAL A 100 5.00 -6.42 -6.68
N LEU A 101 4.43 -5.75 -7.69
CA LEU A 101 4.45 -4.30 -7.79
C LEU A 101 3.51 -3.65 -6.76
N PHE A 102 2.38 -4.29 -6.51
CA PHE A 102 1.41 -3.88 -5.52
C PHE A 102 1.19 -4.98 -4.48
N PHE A 103 1.28 -4.61 -3.20
CA PHE A 103 0.92 -5.46 -2.08
C PHE A 103 -0.23 -4.80 -1.32
N ASN A 104 -1.38 -5.46 -1.23
CA ASN A 104 -2.59 -4.82 -0.75
C ASN A 104 -3.33 -5.71 0.25
N TYR A 105 -3.60 -5.17 1.44
CA TYR A 105 -4.32 -5.88 2.49
C TYR A 105 -5.53 -5.09 3.00
N ARG A 106 -6.69 -5.75 3.03
CA ARG A 106 -7.90 -5.34 3.75
C ARG A 106 -8.39 -6.50 4.60
N GLY A 107 -8.75 -6.19 5.83
CA GLY A 107 -9.23 -7.17 6.78
C GLY A 107 -9.23 -6.58 8.17
N TYR A 108 -9.08 -7.42 9.19
CA TYR A 108 -9.06 -6.97 10.58
C TYR A 108 -7.65 -6.60 11.02
N LEU A 109 -7.59 -5.95 12.20
CA LEU A 109 -6.35 -5.73 12.92
C LEU A 109 -5.56 -7.04 13.06
N GLY A 110 -4.22 -6.94 13.00
CA GLY A 110 -3.33 -8.10 13.10
C GLY A 110 -3.11 -8.83 11.78
N MET A 111 -3.65 -8.29 10.67
CA MET A 111 -3.34 -8.70 9.29
C MET A 111 -3.43 -10.21 9.04
N SER A 112 -4.45 -10.87 9.59
CA SER A 112 -4.64 -12.33 9.44
C SER A 112 -3.38 -13.14 9.85
N GLY A 113 -2.64 -12.64 10.84
CA GLY A 113 -1.39 -13.23 11.34
C GLY A 113 -0.13 -12.80 10.60
N PHE A 114 -0.21 -11.95 9.57
CA PHE A 114 0.95 -11.36 8.92
C PHE A 114 1.59 -10.31 9.83
N SER A 115 2.91 -10.37 9.95
CA SER A 115 3.66 -9.63 10.95
C SER A 115 4.96 -9.07 10.37
N ALA A 116 5.65 -8.25 11.17
CA ALA A 116 6.96 -7.71 10.80
C ALA A 116 7.99 -8.82 10.48
N SER A 117 7.88 -9.99 11.13
CA SER A 117 8.72 -11.15 10.84
C SER A 117 8.50 -11.68 9.42
N ASN A 118 7.26 -11.65 8.91
CA ASN A 118 6.98 -12.07 7.55
C ASN A 118 7.63 -11.12 6.53
N VAL A 119 7.60 -9.81 6.79
CA VAL A 119 8.31 -8.81 5.97
C VAL A 119 9.83 -9.05 6.01
N ASP A 120 10.38 -9.38 7.18
CA ASP A 120 11.81 -9.68 7.32
C ASP A 120 12.24 -10.98 6.64
N ASN A 121 11.34 -11.96 6.58
CA ASN A 121 11.65 -13.27 5.99
C ASN A 121 11.33 -13.33 4.49
N ALA A 122 10.60 -12.34 3.95
CA ALA A 122 10.40 -12.22 2.52
C ALA A 122 11.67 -11.73 1.82
N SER A 123 12.01 -12.33 0.68
CA SER A 123 13.20 -11.98 -0.08
C SER A 123 12.90 -11.97 -1.58
N SER A 124 12.61 -10.78 -2.11
CA SER A 124 12.32 -10.54 -3.52
C SER A 124 13.42 -9.77 -4.26
N GLY A 125 14.53 -9.46 -3.57
CA GLY A 125 15.55 -8.55 -4.09
C GLY A 125 14.96 -7.16 -4.30
N TRP A 126 15.22 -6.55 -5.45
CA TRP A 126 14.73 -5.20 -5.76
C TRP A 126 13.30 -5.15 -6.32
N LYS A 127 12.57 -6.27 -6.34
CA LYS A 127 11.14 -6.33 -6.67
C LYS A 127 10.31 -5.90 -5.44
N LEU A 128 10.24 -4.59 -5.20
CA LEU A 128 9.74 -3.98 -3.98
C LEU A 128 8.39 -3.28 -4.18
N PRO A 129 7.29 -3.76 -3.58
CA PRO A 129 5.96 -3.21 -3.82
C PRO A 129 5.79 -1.77 -3.32
N PHE A 130 4.80 -1.10 -3.93
CA PHE A 130 3.99 -0.12 -3.22
C PHE A 130 2.93 -0.84 -2.39
N ALA A 131 2.97 -0.63 -1.07
CA ALA A 131 2.11 -1.36 -0.12
C ALA A 131 0.91 -0.50 0.33
N THR A 132 -0.27 -1.09 0.37
CA THR A 132 -1.50 -0.44 0.83
C THR A 132 -2.17 -1.35 1.86
N ILE A 133 -2.09 -0.94 3.13
CA ILE A 133 -2.47 -1.78 4.27
C ILE A 133 -3.48 -1.00 5.08
N LEU A 134 -4.72 -0.94 4.61
CA LEU A 134 -5.77 -0.18 5.26
C LEU A 134 -6.44 -1.06 6.31
N THR A 135 -5.99 -0.99 7.55
CA THR A 135 -6.72 -1.53 8.72
C THR A 135 -6.23 -0.82 9.97
N CYS A 136 -6.86 -1.10 11.11
CA CYS A 136 -6.55 -0.47 12.39
C CYS A 136 -5.04 -0.52 12.71
N GLY A 137 -4.48 0.62 13.15
CA GLY A 137 -3.13 0.72 13.74
C GLY A 137 -1.95 0.63 12.76
N THR A 138 -2.17 0.18 11.53
CA THR A 138 -1.09 -0.12 10.56
C THR A 138 -0.21 1.07 10.21
N GLY A 139 -0.73 2.29 10.35
CA GLY A 139 -0.03 3.55 10.15
C GLY A 139 0.17 4.37 11.42
N SER A 140 -0.03 3.81 12.62
CA SER A 140 0.04 4.53 13.91
C SER A 140 1.48 4.82 14.37
N PHE A 141 2.28 5.48 13.52
CA PHE A 141 3.71 5.77 13.75
C PHE A 141 4.04 6.58 15.01
N ALA A 142 3.06 7.27 15.59
CA ALA A 142 3.23 8.05 16.82
C ALA A 142 2.96 7.22 18.10
N GLU A 143 2.20 6.13 17.99
CA GLU A 143 1.81 5.27 19.11
C GLU A 143 2.64 3.98 19.15
N ASP A 144 2.96 3.43 17.99
CA ASP A 144 3.69 2.17 17.86
C ASP A 144 5.21 2.37 17.90
N GLN A 145 5.92 1.38 18.44
CA GLN A 145 7.38 1.34 18.30
C GLN A 145 7.78 1.25 16.83
N THR A 146 7.08 0.49 16.00
CA THR A 146 7.24 0.46 14.55
C THR A 146 5.91 0.01 13.94
N ALA A 147 5.19 0.93 13.33
CA ALA A 147 3.95 0.60 12.63
C ALA A 147 4.24 -0.30 11.41
N MET A 148 3.25 -1.04 10.91
CA MET A 148 3.47 -1.94 9.77
C MET A 148 3.93 -1.20 8.51
N THR A 149 3.39 -0.02 8.24
CA THR A 149 3.83 0.80 7.10
C THR A 149 5.29 1.25 7.24
N GLU A 150 5.73 1.60 8.45
CA GLU A 150 7.13 1.88 8.73
C GLU A 150 8.00 0.64 8.53
N LYS A 151 7.49 -0.55 8.90
CA LYS A 151 8.22 -1.81 8.69
C LYS A 151 8.44 -2.10 7.21
N PHE A 152 7.40 -2.01 6.39
CA PHE A 152 7.54 -2.14 4.94
C PHE A 152 8.53 -1.12 4.38
N PHE A 153 8.43 0.14 4.82
CA PHE A 153 9.30 1.19 4.30
C PHE A 153 10.76 1.03 4.74
N ARG A 154 11.06 0.58 5.97
CA ARG A 154 12.43 0.48 6.51
C ARG A 154 13.15 -0.85 6.23
N ALA A 155 12.42 -1.92 5.97
CA ALA A 155 12.99 -3.27 5.96
C ALA A 155 14.15 -3.44 4.95
N GLY A 156 15.08 -4.33 5.33
CA GLY A 156 16.22 -4.72 4.52
C GLY A 156 17.46 -3.85 4.72
N SER A 157 18.36 -3.93 3.74
CA SER A 157 19.58 -3.13 3.64
C SER A 157 19.84 -2.79 2.17
N VAL A 158 20.83 -1.93 1.91
CA VAL A 158 21.27 -1.64 0.53
C VAL A 158 21.69 -2.90 -0.24
N THR A 159 22.24 -3.92 0.43
CA THR A 159 22.69 -5.17 -0.21
C THR A 159 21.64 -6.28 -0.18
N ASN A 160 20.61 -6.15 0.65
CA ASN A 160 19.52 -7.10 0.77
C ASN A 160 18.21 -6.32 1.02
N PRO A 161 17.68 -5.62 0.00
CA PRO A 161 16.47 -4.82 0.12
C PRO A 161 15.25 -5.70 0.41
N LYS A 162 14.34 -5.19 1.24
CA LYS A 162 13.09 -5.87 1.64
C LYS A 162 11.96 -4.87 1.86
N GLY A 163 10.76 -5.38 2.07
CA GLY A 163 9.56 -4.58 2.30
C GLY A 163 9.13 -3.89 1.01
N GLY A 164 8.79 -2.61 1.07
CA GLY A 164 8.29 -1.83 -0.06
C GLY A 164 9.05 -0.52 -0.28
N VAL A 165 8.72 0.15 -1.38
CA VAL A 165 9.24 1.49 -1.73
C VAL A 165 8.47 2.61 -1.04
N ALA A 166 7.17 2.38 -0.80
CA ALA A 166 6.33 3.22 0.04
C ALA A 166 5.15 2.39 0.57
N ALA A 167 4.52 2.85 1.64
CA ALA A 167 3.42 2.14 2.28
C ALA A 167 2.34 3.10 2.82
N ILE A 168 1.08 2.85 2.47
CA ILE A 168 -0.09 3.55 3.01
C ILE A 168 -0.75 2.70 4.10
N GLY A 169 -1.17 3.35 5.18
CA GLY A 169 -1.94 2.72 6.26
C GLY A 169 -2.69 3.75 7.10
N THR A 170 -3.31 3.29 8.18
CA THR A 170 -4.24 4.12 8.98
C THR A 170 -3.72 4.32 10.41
N ALA A 171 -3.55 5.57 10.83
CA ALA A 171 -3.05 5.98 12.15
C ALA A 171 -4.15 6.05 13.23
N THR A 172 -4.99 5.02 13.31
CA THR A 172 -5.95 4.88 14.42
C THR A 172 -6.37 3.42 14.59
N TRP A 173 -6.76 3.07 15.81
CA TRP A 173 -7.36 1.78 16.13
C TRP A 173 -8.86 1.75 15.87
N ASN A 174 -9.49 2.91 15.70
CA ASN A 174 -10.93 3.08 15.55
C ASN A 174 -11.31 3.33 14.08
N THR A 175 -11.11 2.33 13.24
CA THR A 175 -11.49 2.40 11.81
C THR A 175 -12.81 1.67 11.54
N HIS A 176 -13.46 2.02 10.43
CA HIS A 176 -14.65 1.34 9.93
C HIS A 176 -14.39 0.72 8.56
N THR A 177 -14.91 -0.49 8.36
CA THR A 177 -14.71 -1.25 7.12
C THR A 177 -15.10 -0.47 5.89
N LEU A 178 -16.27 0.19 5.92
CA LEU A 178 -16.81 0.88 4.75
C LEU A 178 -15.88 2.01 4.25
N PHE A 179 -15.36 2.85 5.14
CA PHE A 179 -14.48 3.95 4.77
C PHE A 179 -13.12 3.44 4.29
N ASN A 180 -12.55 2.45 4.98
CA ASN A 180 -11.30 1.83 4.54
C ASN A 180 -11.43 1.22 3.14
N ASN A 181 -12.56 0.57 2.82
CA ASN A 181 -12.77 -0.01 1.49
C ASN A 181 -12.81 1.06 0.39
N ILE A 182 -13.48 2.20 0.63
CA ILE A 182 -13.52 3.30 -0.35
C ILE A 182 -12.14 3.89 -0.58
N VAL A 183 -11.38 4.12 0.50
CA VAL A 183 -10.00 4.62 0.38
C VAL A 183 -9.13 3.63 -0.38
N ASP A 184 -9.28 2.32 -0.12
CA ASP A 184 -8.53 1.26 -0.80
C ASP A 184 -8.78 1.27 -2.30
N MET A 185 -10.05 1.21 -2.72
CA MET A 185 -10.41 1.25 -4.14
C MET A 185 -9.97 2.56 -4.79
N GLY A 186 -10.15 3.70 -4.12
CA GLY A 186 -9.79 5.02 -4.64
C GLY A 186 -8.28 5.21 -4.85
N ILE A 187 -7.42 4.50 -4.09
CA ILE A 187 -5.97 4.51 -4.34
C ILE A 187 -5.66 3.87 -5.71
N TYR A 188 -6.24 2.71 -6.00
CA TYR A 188 -6.00 1.99 -7.25
C TYR A 188 -6.70 2.62 -8.45
N ASP A 189 -7.93 3.11 -8.27
CA ASP A 189 -8.64 3.88 -9.29
C ASP A 189 -7.85 5.15 -9.66
N GLY A 190 -7.32 5.84 -8.66
CA GLY A 190 -6.45 6.99 -8.88
C GLY A 190 -5.20 6.67 -9.70
N LEU A 191 -4.48 5.60 -9.35
CA LEU A 191 -3.27 5.18 -10.06
C LEU A 191 -3.55 4.74 -11.50
N LEU A 192 -4.65 4.01 -11.72
CA LEU A 192 -4.89 3.30 -12.98
C LEU A 192 -5.81 4.07 -13.94
N ALA A 193 -6.93 4.60 -13.45
CA ALA A 193 -7.93 5.29 -14.26
C ALA A 193 -7.66 6.80 -14.36
N ASP A 194 -7.37 7.44 -13.22
CA ASP A 194 -7.09 8.89 -13.19
C ASP A 194 -5.64 9.22 -13.55
N ASN A 195 -4.79 8.20 -13.70
CA ASN A 195 -3.36 8.33 -14.02
C ASN A 195 -2.60 9.27 -13.06
N VAL A 196 -2.89 9.19 -11.76
CA VAL A 196 -2.02 9.82 -10.77
C VAL A 196 -0.74 9.01 -10.65
N GLU A 197 0.40 9.69 -10.67
CA GLU A 197 1.68 8.99 -10.89
C GLU A 197 2.52 8.80 -9.63
N THR A 198 2.18 9.48 -8.51
CA THR A 198 3.04 9.47 -7.31
C THR A 198 2.38 8.80 -6.11
N ALA A 199 3.19 8.28 -5.20
CA ALA A 199 2.71 7.65 -3.96
C ALA A 199 1.85 8.61 -3.12
N GLY A 200 2.21 9.89 -3.09
CA GLY A 200 1.44 10.94 -2.43
C GLY A 200 0.10 11.20 -3.12
N ALA A 201 0.11 11.26 -4.46
CA ALA A 201 -1.12 11.45 -5.23
C ALA A 201 -2.08 10.26 -5.06
N ALA A 202 -1.55 9.04 -5.05
CA ALA A 202 -2.33 7.81 -4.80
C ALA A 202 -3.06 7.86 -3.45
N LEU A 203 -2.39 8.28 -2.38
CA LEU A 203 -3.02 8.51 -1.08
C LEU A 203 -4.14 9.55 -1.15
N VAL A 204 -3.90 10.65 -1.86
CA VAL A 204 -4.89 11.73 -2.01
C VAL A 204 -6.09 11.26 -2.83
N SER A 205 -5.91 10.46 -3.89
CA SER A 205 -7.01 9.87 -4.65
C SER A 205 -7.90 8.99 -3.77
N GLY A 206 -7.32 8.16 -2.90
CA GLY A 206 -8.09 7.41 -1.91
C GLY A 206 -8.93 8.30 -0.96
N LYS A 207 -8.34 9.39 -0.48
CA LYS A 207 -9.05 10.37 0.38
C LYS A 207 -10.14 11.12 -0.39
N PHE A 208 -9.89 11.44 -1.66
CA PHE A 208 -10.83 12.12 -2.52
C PHE A 208 -12.02 11.22 -2.88
N ALA A 209 -11.79 9.94 -3.17
CA ALA A 209 -12.85 8.95 -3.35
C ALA A 209 -13.76 8.85 -2.11
N LEU A 210 -13.17 8.86 -0.92
CA LEU A 210 -13.90 8.87 0.34
C LEU A 210 -14.78 10.12 0.49
N TYR A 211 -14.20 11.30 0.22
CA TYR A 211 -14.92 12.57 0.25
C TYR A 211 -16.10 12.59 -0.74
N ASN A 212 -15.89 12.15 -1.98
CA ASN A 212 -16.93 12.11 -3.01
C ASN A 212 -18.04 11.10 -2.69
N THR A 213 -17.71 9.98 -2.06
CA THR A 213 -18.70 8.95 -1.68
C THR A 213 -19.59 9.43 -0.52
N TYR A 214 -19.03 10.21 0.41
CA TYR A 214 -19.74 10.71 1.60
C TYR A 214 -19.61 12.24 1.74
N PRO A 215 -20.18 13.04 0.81
CA PRO A 215 -19.92 14.49 0.71
C PRO A 215 -20.53 15.36 1.83
N GLY A 216 -21.03 14.75 2.91
CA GLY A 216 -21.61 15.44 4.07
C GLY A 216 -20.85 15.20 5.38
N ASP A 217 -19.71 14.51 5.33
CA ASP A 217 -18.88 14.17 6.50
C ASP A 217 -19.69 13.65 7.72
N PRO A 218 -20.52 12.60 7.53
CA PRO A 218 -21.39 12.11 8.60
C PRO A 218 -20.58 11.74 9.83
N TYR A 219 -20.89 12.39 10.96
CA TYR A 219 -20.20 12.21 12.25
C TYR A 219 -18.68 12.50 12.19
N GLU A 220 -18.23 13.36 11.27
CA GLU A 220 -16.83 13.78 11.11
C GLU A 220 -15.86 12.66 10.68
N TRP A 221 -16.39 11.52 10.20
CA TRP A 221 -15.57 10.37 9.82
C TRP A 221 -14.68 10.64 8.60
N ILE A 222 -15.11 11.46 7.65
CA ILE A 222 -14.37 11.74 6.41
C ILE A 222 -13.22 12.68 6.75
N SER A 223 -13.47 13.70 7.58
CA SER A 223 -12.42 14.55 8.13
C SER A 223 -11.38 13.72 8.89
N ALA A 224 -11.83 12.82 9.76
CA ALA A 224 -10.94 11.99 10.56
C ALA A 224 -10.11 11.01 9.70
N PHE A 225 -10.73 10.29 8.77
CA PHE A 225 -10.03 9.39 7.85
C PHE A 225 -9.04 10.10 6.92
N THR A 226 -9.36 11.33 6.51
CA THR A 226 -8.46 12.18 5.71
C THR A 226 -7.18 12.49 6.49
N GLN A 227 -7.24 12.57 7.83
CA GLN A 227 -6.07 12.79 8.68
C GLN A 227 -5.36 11.49 9.07
N TRP A 228 -6.11 10.40 9.31
CA TRP A 228 -5.55 9.13 9.77
C TRP A 228 -4.81 8.35 8.70
N ASN A 229 -5.32 8.37 7.45
CA ASN A 229 -4.65 7.68 6.35
C ASN A 229 -3.37 8.44 5.96
N ASN A 230 -2.23 7.76 6.07
CA ASN A 230 -0.92 8.37 5.88
C ASN A 230 0.01 7.48 5.04
N LEU A 231 1.03 8.13 4.49
CA LEU A 231 2.04 7.53 3.63
C LEU A 231 3.40 7.50 4.35
N MET A 232 3.96 6.30 4.51
CA MET A 232 5.38 6.10 4.82
C MET A 232 6.15 5.99 3.50
N GLY A 233 6.97 6.97 3.20
CA GLY A 233 7.67 7.08 1.92
C GLY A 233 7.91 8.52 1.50
N ASP A 234 8.57 8.68 0.35
CA ASP A 234 8.59 9.94 -0.37
C ASP A 234 7.28 10.11 -1.14
N GLY A 235 6.56 11.20 -0.87
CA GLY A 235 5.31 11.52 -1.56
C GLY A 235 5.48 11.76 -3.05
N ALA A 236 6.70 12.10 -3.50
CA ALA A 236 7.03 12.29 -4.90
C ALA A 236 7.42 11.01 -5.64
N THR A 237 7.57 9.87 -4.94
CA THR A 237 7.96 8.59 -5.57
C THR A 237 6.99 8.26 -6.70
N HIS A 238 7.48 8.19 -7.94
CA HIS A 238 6.70 7.72 -9.07
C HIS A 238 6.36 6.24 -8.90
N ILE A 239 5.08 5.89 -9.01
CA ILE A 239 4.57 4.53 -8.88
C ILE A 239 4.28 3.98 -10.27
N TRP A 240 4.93 2.88 -10.61
CA TRP A 240 4.71 2.23 -11.90
C TRP A 240 3.33 1.56 -11.93
N THR A 241 2.66 1.67 -13.06
CA THR A 241 1.39 1.00 -13.37
C THR A 241 1.46 0.13 -14.62
N ASN A 242 2.62 0.10 -15.28
CA ASN A 242 2.93 -0.78 -16.40
C ASN A 242 4.45 -0.99 -16.46
N THR A 243 4.88 -1.93 -17.31
CA THR A 243 6.30 -2.12 -17.63
C THR A 243 6.87 -0.82 -18.23
N PRO A 244 7.94 -0.23 -17.65
CA PRO A 244 8.58 0.95 -18.18
C PRO A 244 9.08 0.75 -19.63
N GLU A 245 8.88 1.76 -20.48
CA GLU A 245 9.44 1.83 -21.83
C GLU A 245 10.65 2.79 -21.85
N VAL A 246 11.62 2.51 -22.74
CA VAL A 246 12.86 3.30 -22.93
C VAL A 246 12.73 4.27 -24.09
#